data_AF-A0A915I029-F1
#
_entry.id   AF-A0A915I029-F1
#
_cell.length_a   1.000
_cell.length_b   1.000
_cell.length_c   1.000
_cell.angle_alpha   90.00
_cell.angle_beta   90.00
_cell.angle_gamma   90.00
#
_symmetry.space_group_name_H-M   'P 1'
#
loop_
_entity.id
_entity.type
_entity.pdbx_description
1 polymer ?
#
loop_
_entity_poly.entity_id
_entity_poly.type
_entity_poly.pdbx_seq_one_letter_code
_entity_poly.pdbx_strand_id
1 'polypeptide(L)'
;MQYALMGNATSEYLFLCDFFLVGDQAADDLFHTVMGKSLKILMKTVENYLTYSYDCIGLFICLHIVYRYQDILHKQNIRVLDGYWEVLTGHLWLRFETIFILNLESVKQLNALKAPVTDCRPHYIIRRYAEFSSALTCVNLTWPDDRLQQMLNHLQVEADNLLNRLADQANFKDLPVGVKKNVDNKTKLIFLINNYDLILTTFSQNSTETTSESLAFQELLQTKTNEYVEELLFTFFGPLISFTTECEKLIQQDHQESLKRHLEKIPILTKTFANTWKRSIEQINQEAVTSFSSLKQGSNALQIALTQLIQYYSRFQKVLACPIFAKCPARNDLVSIHHIIVEVKKFKPIY
;
A
#
# COMPACT_ATOMS: atom_id res chain seq x y z
N MET A 1 -31.02 18.51 11.52
CA MET A 1 -31.24 18.97 12.90
C MET A 1 -30.21 20.02 13.31
N GLN A 2 -28.92 19.70 13.31
CA GLN A 2 -27.87 20.63 13.74
C GLN A 2 -27.78 21.93 12.92
N TYR A 3 -27.96 21.85 11.59
CA TYR A 3 -28.05 23.05 10.74
C TYR A 3 -29.20 23.98 11.13
N ALA A 4 -30.38 23.42 11.40
CA ALA A 4 -31.55 24.19 11.83
C ALA A 4 -31.33 24.81 13.22
N LEU A 5 -30.67 24.08 14.13
CA LEU A 5 -30.26 24.64 15.42
C LEU A 5 -29.35 25.85 15.23
N MET A 6 -28.31 25.74 14.39
CA MET A 6 -27.39 26.84 14.11
C MET A 6 -28.13 28.06 13.57
N GLY A 7 -28.99 27.90 12.56
CA GLY A 7 -29.75 29.02 11.98
C GLY A 7 -30.73 29.67 12.97
N ASN A 8 -31.46 28.86 13.74
CA ASN A 8 -32.42 29.36 14.73
C ASN A 8 -31.71 30.05 15.90
N ALA A 9 -30.63 29.45 16.41
CA ALA A 9 -29.84 30.04 17.50
C ALA A 9 -29.18 31.36 17.08
N THR A 10 -28.68 31.45 15.85
CA THR A 10 -28.14 32.69 15.26
C THR A 10 -29.21 33.78 15.22
N SER A 11 -30.38 33.46 14.66
CA SER A 11 -31.49 34.42 14.53
C SER A 11 -32.00 34.88 15.90
N GLU A 12 -32.13 33.95 16.84
CA GLU A 12 -32.56 34.24 18.21
C GLU A 12 -31.55 35.11 18.95
N TYR A 13 -30.25 34.81 18.84
CA TYR A 13 -29.20 35.59 19.49
C TYR A 13 -29.21 37.06 19.02
N LEU A 14 -29.28 37.28 17.70
CA LEU A 14 -29.34 38.63 17.13
C LEU A 14 -30.61 39.36 17.56
N PHE A 15 -31.76 38.67 17.54
CA PHE A 15 -33.01 39.24 18.04
C PHE A 15 -32.91 39.67 19.51
N LEU A 16 -32.33 38.83 20.38
CA LEU A 16 -32.17 39.15 21.79
C LEU A 16 -31.26 40.36 22.01
N CYS A 17 -30.15 40.45 21.25
CA CYS A 17 -29.26 41.61 21.29
C CYS A 17 -30.01 42.89 20.90
N ASP A 18 -30.73 42.87 19.77
CA ASP A 18 -31.40 44.04 19.22
C ASP A 18 -32.63 44.47 20.04
N PHE A 19 -33.45 43.52 20.48
CA PHE A 19 -34.70 43.80 21.19
C PHE A 19 -34.46 44.26 22.63
N PHE A 20 -33.51 43.63 23.34
CA PHE A 20 -33.20 43.97 24.72
C PHE A 20 -32.04 44.95 24.86
N LEU A 21 -31.39 45.35 23.75
CA LEU A 21 -30.23 46.24 23.73
C LEU A 21 -29.09 45.76 24.64
N VAL A 22 -28.88 44.44 24.65
CA VAL A 22 -27.83 43.77 25.42
C VAL A 22 -26.70 43.33 24.50
N GLY A 23 -25.47 43.36 25.01
CA GLY A 23 -24.29 42.90 24.30
C GLY A 23 -23.42 42.00 25.17
N ASP A 24 -22.46 41.34 24.53
CA ASP A 24 -21.43 40.52 25.17
C ASP A 24 -22.03 39.48 26.15
N GLN A 25 -21.50 39.41 27.37
CA GLN A 25 -21.88 38.41 28.38
C GLN A 25 -23.38 38.46 28.74
N ALA A 26 -23.98 39.65 28.78
CA ALA A 26 -25.40 39.78 29.12
C ALA A 26 -26.31 39.18 28.03
N ALA A 27 -25.91 39.31 26.76
CA ALA A 27 -26.60 38.66 25.65
C ALA A 27 -26.44 37.13 25.71
N ASP A 28 -25.23 36.65 26.04
CA ASP A 28 -24.96 35.22 26.18
C ASP A 28 -25.77 34.60 27.33
N ASP A 29 -25.84 35.24 28.49
CA ASP A 29 -26.61 34.75 29.64
C ASP A 29 -28.12 34.71 29.33
N LEU A 30 -28.63 35.74 28.64
CA LEU A 30 -30.03 35.79 28.21
C LEU A 30 -30.34 34.69 27.18
N PHE A 31 -29.46 34.50 26.19
CA PHE A 31 -29.59 33.42 25.22
C PHE A 31 -29.62 32.04 25.90
N HIS A 32 -28.74 31.77 26.85
CA HIS A 32 -28.71 30.50 27.57
C HIS A 32 -29.96 30.30 28.45
N THR A 33 -30.56 31.38 28.93
CA THR A 33 -31.86 31.32 29.64
C THR A 33 -32.99 30.87 28.71
N VAL A 34 -32.98 31.32 27.44
CA VAL A 34 -34.00 30.97 26.43
C VAL A 34 -33.74 29.59 25.82
N MET A 35 -32.53 29.35 25.30
CA MET A 35 -32.19 28.19 24.47
C MET A 35 -31.54 27.04 25.23
N GLY A 36 -31.05 27.26 26.46
CA GLY A 36 -30.21 26.30 27.19
C GLY A 36 -30.87 24.93 27.42
N LYS A 37 -32.18 24.88 27.68
CA LYS A 37 -32.91 23.60 27.83
C LYS A 37 -32.99 22.84 26.49
N SER A 38 -33.25 23.55 25.40
CA SER A 38 -33.30 22.99 24.05
C SER A 38 -31.94 22.43 23.64
N LEU A 39 -30.86 23.17 23.90
CA LEU A 39 -29.48 22.71 23.64
C LEU A 39 -29.16 21.43 24.40
N LYS A 40 -29.51 21.36 25.69
CA LYS A 40 -29.30 20.15 26.52
C LYS A 40 -30.06 18.94 25.99
N ILE A 41 -31.31 19.09 25.57
CA ILE A 41 -32.12 17.99 25.01
C ILE A 41 -31.52 17.51 23.69
N LEU A 42 -31.12 18.43 22.82
CA LEU A 42 -30.49 18.10 21.55
C LEU A 42 -29.15 17.37 21.75
N MET A 43 -28.31 17.84 22.68
CA MET A 43 -27.04 17.18 23.00
C MET A 43 -27.28 15.73 23.45
N LYS A 44 -28.17 15.53 24.44
CA LYS A 44 -28.51 14.19 24.94
C LYS A 44 -29.06 13.27 23.85
N THR A 45 -29.82 13.83 22.91
CA THR A 45 -30.33 13.08 21.76
C THR A 45 -29.19 12.60 20.88
N VAL A 46 -28.21 13.46 20.59
CA VAL A 46 -27.03 13.09 19.79
C VAL A 46 -26.19 12.03 20.52
N GLU A 47 -25.90 12.21 21.81
CA GLU A 47 -25.16 11.23 22.62
C GLU A 47 -25.77 9.81 22.54
N ASN A 48 -27.10 9.72 22.60
CA ASN A 48 -27.82 8.46 22.46
C ASN A 48 -27.60 7.83 21.08
N TYR A 49 -27.65 8.61 20.00
CA TYR A 49 -27.38 8.09 18.64
C TYR A 49 -25.92 7.68 18.46
N LEU A 50 -24.97 8.46 18.99
CA LEU A 50 -23.54 8.16 18.91
C LEU A 50 -23.20 6.83 19.57
N THR A 51 -23.82 6.54 20.72
CA THR A 51 -23.58 5.31 21.50
C THR A 51 -23.75 4.03 20.68
N TYR A 52 -24.69 4.02 19.72
CA TYR A 52 -25.00 2.84 18.90
C TYR A 52 -24.45 2.91 17.47
N SER A 53 -23.77 3.99 17.09
CA SER A 53 -23.19 4.12 15.75
C SER A 53 -21.90 3.31 15.63
N TYR A 54 -21.74 2.58 14.52
CA TYR A 54 -20.48 1.91 14.13
C TYR A 54 -19.94 2.45 12.79
N ASP A 55 -20.59 3.49 12.25
CA ASP A 55 -20.17 4.13 10.99
C ASP A 55 -19.07 5.15 11.27
N CYS A 56 -17.83 4.68 11.22
CA CYS A 56 -16.65 5.49 11.49
C CYS A 56 -16.49 6.64 10.48
N ILE A 57 -16.77 6.41 9.19
CA ILE A 57 -16.69 7.44 8.15
C ILE A 57 -17.80 8.48 8.36
N GLY A 58 -19.04 8.03 8.60
CA GLY A 58 -20.17 8.90 8.86
C GLY A 58 -19.96 9.82 10.07
N LEU A 59 -19.36 9.30 11.14
CA LEU A 59 -18.99 10.08 12.32
C LEU A 59 -17.93 11.15 12.01
N PHE A 60 -16.91 10.78 11.23
CA PHE A 60 -15.87 11.74 10.81
C PHE A 60 -16.42 12.83 9.89
N ILE A 61 -17.35 12.49 9.00
CA ILE A 61 -18.10 13.47 8.20
C ILE A 61 -18.91 14.40 9.12
N CYS A 62 -19.60 13.86 10.13
CA CYS A 62 -20.36 14.67 11.08
C CYS A 62 -19.46 15.67 11.82
N LEU A 63 -18.25 15.25 12.20
CA LEU A 63 -17.25 16.12 12.80
C LEU A 63 -16.88 17.29 11.86
N HIS A 64 -16.57 17.01 10.60
CA HIS A 64 -16.24 18.04 9.60
C HIS A 64 -17.42 18.98 9.30
N ILE A 65 -18.66 18.47 9.36
CA ILE A 65 -19.86 19.31 9.27
C ILE A 65 -19.95 20.27 10.46
N VAL A 66 -19.62 19.82 11.68
CA VAL A 66 -19.59 20.71 12.86
C VAL A 66 -18.50 21.77 12.71
N TYR A 67 -17.30 21.41 12.24
CA TYR A 67 -16.24 22.39 11.94
C TYR A 67 -16.69 23.44 10.94
N ARG A 68 -17.44 23.05 9.89
CA ARG A 68 -18.03 24.01 8.95
C ARG A 68 -19.01 24.95 9.64
N TYR A 69 -19.85 24.44 10.55
CA TYR A 69 -20.82 25.28 11.26
C TYR A 69 -20.14 26.29 12.19
N GLN A 70 -19.09 25.88 12.88
CA GLN A 70 -18.27 26.78 13.71
C GLN A 70 -17.65 27.90 12.86
N ASP A 71 -17.03 27.55 11.72
CA ASP A 71 -16.43 28.52 10.80
C ASP A 71 -17.46 29.55 10.27
N ILE A 72 -18.68 29.10 9.93
CA ILE A 72 -19.77 30.00 9.51
C ILE A 72 -20.16 30.98 10.63
N LEU A 73 -20.33 30.50 11.86
CA LEU A 73 -20.72 31.33 13.01
C LEU A 73 -19.63 32.32 13.39
N HIS A 74 -18.36 31.89 13.37
CA HIS A 74 -17.22 32.74 13.67
C HIS A 74 -17.05 33.86 12.64
N LYS A 75 -17.33 33.59 11.36
CA LYS A 75 -17.38 34.65 10.32
C LYS A 75 -18.47 35.69 10.55
N GLN A 76 -19.52 35.33 11.28
CA GLN A 76 -20.60 36.24 11.68
C GLN A 76 -20.37 36.88 13.06
N ASN A 77 -19.21 36.64 13.70
CA ASN A 77 -18.88 37.07 15.06
C ASN A 77 -19.84 36.54 16.15
N ILE A 78 -20.48 35.40 15.92
CA ILE A 78 -21.38 34.78 16.90
C ILE A 78 -20.64 33.63 17.59
N ARG A 79 -20.48 33.72 18.91
CA ARG A 79 -19.71 32.76 19.73
C ARG A 79 -20.52 32.05 20.81
N VAL A 80 -21.80 32.39 20.96
CA VAL A 80 -22.68 31.88 22.03
C VAL A 80 -22.85 30.34 22.03
N LEU A 81 -22.58 29.69 20.89
CA LEU A 81 -22.66 28.24 20.74
C LEU A 81 -21.30 27.52 20.85
N ASP A 82 -20.20 28.22 21.09
CA ASP A 82 -18.85 27.62 21.09
C ASP A 82 -18.74 26.44 22.06
N GLY A 83 -19.24 26.61 23.29
CA GLY A 83 -19.27 25.53 24.28
C GLY A 83 -20.15 24.34 23.88
N TYR A 84 -21.25 24.57 23.16
CA TYR A 84 -22.09 23.48 22.63
C TYR A 84 -21.32 22.67 21.57
N TRP A 85 -20.66 23.35 20.64
CA TRP A 85 -19.90 22.69 19.58
C TRP A 85 -18.65 21.99 20.10
N GLU A 86 -17.96 22.56 21.09
CA GLU A 86 -16.82 21.91 21.77
C GLU A 86 -17.24 20.59 22.42
N VAL A 87 -18.35 20.60 23.18
CA VAL A 87 -18.88 19.37 23.78
C VAL A 87 -19.31 18.36 22.70
N LEU A 88 -19.96 18.81 21.62
CA LEU A 88 -20.41 17.91 20.56
C LEU A 88 -19.24 17.26 19.82
N THR A 89 -18.23 18.05 19.45
CA THR A 89 -17.02 17.55 18.80
C THR A 89 -16.26 16.58 19.70
N GLY A 90 -16.19 16.84 21.01
CA GLY A 90 -15.62 15.92 21.99
C GLY A 90 -16.31 14.54 21.99
N HIS A 91 -17.64 14.51 21.98
CA HIS A 91 -18.40 13.24 21.91
C HIS A 91 -18.20 12.51 20.58
N LEU A 92 -18.16 13.24 19.47
CA LEU A 92 -17.91 12.67 18.14
C LEU A 92 -16.52 12.04 18.07
N TRP A 93 -15.49 12.74 18.54
CA TRP A 93 -14.12 12.22 18.59
C TRP A 93 -14.00 10.98 19.46
N LEU A 94 -14.52 11.02 20.69
CA LEU A 94 -14.47 9.87 21.59
C LEU A 94 -15.09 8.61 20.96
N ARG A 95 -16.25 8.78 20.30
CA ARG A 95 -16.91 7.65 19.64
C ARG A 95 -16.16 7.19 18.40
N PHE A 96 -15.68 8.12 17.57
CA PHE A 96 -14.87 7.83 16.39
C PHE A 96 -13.62 7.01 16.76
N GLU A 97 -12.86 7.47 17.75
CA GLU A 97 -11.65 6.79 18.23
C GLU A 97 -11.96 5.38 18.72
N THR A 98 -13.04 5.22 19.49
CA THR A 98 -13.51 3.91 19.96
C THR A 98 -13.75 2.95 18.80
N ILE A 99 -14.50 3.37 17.77
CA ILE A 99 -14.82 2.50 16.63
C ILE A 99 -13.58 2.23 15.78
N PHE A 100 -12.72 3.22 15.60
CA PHE A 100 -11.47 3.03 14.87
C PHE A 100 -10.58 1.99 15.56
N ILE A 101 -10.45 2.05 16.88
CA ILE A 101 -9.72 1.04 17.67
C ILE A 101 -10.36 -0.34 17.50
N LEU A 102 -11.69 -0.45 17.52
CA LEU A 102 -12.38 -1.72 17.25
C LEU A 102 -12.07 -2.26 15.84
N ASN A 103 -12.04 -1.39 14.83
CA ASN A 103 -11.67 -1.77 13.48
C ASN A 103 -10.21 -2.24 13.40
N LEU A 104 -9.29 -1.52 14.05
CA LEU A 104 -7.88 -1.89 14.14
C LEU A 104 -7.71 -3.28 14.80
N GLU A 105 -8.37 -3.51 15.93
CA GLU A 105 -8.37 -4.81 16.60
C GLU A 105 -9.00 -5.92 15.75
N SER A 106 -10.02 -5.61 14.95
CA SER A 106 -10.60 -6.58 14.01
C SER A 106 -9.61 -7.04 12.93
N VAL A 107 -8.75 -6.14 12.46
CA VAL A 107 -7.68 -6.44 11.48
C VAL A 107 -6.58 -7.28 12.15
N LYS A 108 -6.18 -6.90 13.37
CA LYS A 108 -5.19 -7.67 14.17
C LYS A 108 -5.66 -9.09 14.46
N GLN A 109 -6.90 -9.25 14.89
CA GLN A 109 -7.43 -10.54 15.34
C GLN A 109 -7.98 -11.42 14.21
N LEU A 110 -7.92 -10.96 12.95
CA LEU A 110 -8.39 -11.75 11.83
C LEU A 110 -7.52 -13.01 11.66
N ASN A 111 -8.16 -14.17 11.81
CA ASN A 111 -7.54 -15.46 11.56
C ASN A 111 -7.70 -15.85 10.09
N ALA A 112 -6.64 -16.34 9.42
CA ALA A 112 -6.74 -16.77 8.02
C ALA A 112 -7.72 -17.94 7.80
N LEU A 113 -8.02 -18.74 8.83
CA LEU A 113 -9.07 -19.76 8.76
C LEU A 113 -10.47 -19.17 8.50
N LYS A 114 -10.71 -17.93 8.95
CA LYS A 114 -11.98 -17.21 8.72
C LYS A 114 -11.99 -16.46 7.38
N ALA A 115 -10.81 -16.28 6.76
CA ALA A 115 -10.61 -15.56 5.52
C ALA A 115 -9.57 -16.29 4.65
N PRO A 116 -9.93 -17.46 4.09
CA PRO A 116 -8.97 -18.30 3.38
C PRO A 116 -8.54 -17.63 2.07
N VAL A 117 -7.23 -17.61 1.83
CA VAL A 117 -6.65 -17.21 0.55
C VAL A 117 -6.56 -18.43 -0.35
N THR A 118 -7.30 -18.41 -1.46
CA THR A 118 -7.35 -19.51 -2.44
C THR A 118 -6.48 -19.26 -3.67
N ASP A 119 -6.24 -18.00 -4.00
CA ASP A 119 -5.52 -17.55 -5.18
C ASP A 119 -4.72 -16.25 -4.91
N CYS A 120 -4.04 -15.73 -5.93
CA CYS A 120 -3.21 -14.53 -5.84
C CYS A 120 -3.95 -13.20 -5.99
N ARG A 121 -5.28 -13.21 -6.12
CA ARG A 121 -6.05 -11.96 -6.31
C ARG A 121 -6.04 -11.14 -5.02
N PRO A 122 -6.22 -9.82 -5.14
CA PRO A 122 -6.30 -8.96 -3.96
C PRO A 122 -7.41 -9.41 -3.01
N HIS A 123 -7.10 -9.44 -1.72
CA HIS A 123 -8.03 -9.88 -0.70
C HIS A 123 -9.07 -8.80 -0.39
N TYR A 124 -10.34 -9.19 -0.24
CA TYR A 124 -11.45 -8.23 -0.08
C TYR A 124 -11.32 -7.34 1.18
N ILE A 125 -10.67 -7.83 2.24
CA ILE A 125 -10.43 -7.02 3.45
C ILE A 125 -9.43 -5.90 3.17
N ILE A 126 -8.46 -6.15 2.29
CA ILE A 126 -7.45 -5.17 1.91
C ILE A 126 -8.07 -4.09 1.02
N ARG A 127 -8.99 -4.48 0.13
CA ARG A 127 -9.86 -3.53 -0.59
C ARG A 127 -10.61 -2.61 0.39
N ARG A 128 -11.28 -3.19 1.39
CA ARG A 128 -12.02 -2.43 2.41
C ARG A 128 -11.12 -1.48 3.20
N TYR A 129 -9.94 -1.94 3.58
CA TYR A 129 -8.95 -1.10 4.25
C TYR A 129 -8.53 0.09 3.36
N ALA A 130 -8.19 -0.16 2.08
CA ALA A 130 -7.76 0.89 1.17
C ALA A 130 -8.87 1.93 0.93
N GLU A 131 -10.11 1.48 0.72
CA GLU A 131 -11.27 2.36 0.56
C GLU A 131 -11.55 3.16 1.84
N PHE A 132 -11.44 2.52 3.01
CA PHE A 132 -11.65 3.16 4.30
C PHE A 132 -10.59 4.23 4.62
N SER A 133 -9.29 3.90 4.50
CA SER A 133 -8.19 4.84 4.76
C SER A 133 -8.27 6.03 3.80
N SER A 134 -8.53 5.75 2.52
CA SER A 134 -8.67 6.77 1.50
C SER A 134 -9.84 7.71 1.75
N ALA A 135 -11.00 7.19 2.14
CA ALA A 135 -12.17 8.01 2.45
C ALA A 135 -11.91 8.95 3.63
N LEU A 136 -11.32 8.44 4.72
CA LEU A 136 -10.99 9.26 5.89
C LEU A 136 -9.95 10.34 5.54
N THR A 137 -8.90 9.97 4.81
CA THR A 137 -7.89 10.92 4.34
C THR A 137 -8.53 12.03 3.49
N CYS A 138 -9.41 11.67 2.55
CA CYS A 138 -10.10 12.64 1.70
C CYS A 138 -10.94 13.64 2.50
N VAL A 139 -11.65 13.18 3.54
CA VAL A 139 -12.42 14.07 4.42
C VAL A 139 -11.48 14.98 5.22
N ASN A 140 -10.36 14.45 5.70
CA ASN A 140 -9.37 15.16 6.52
C ASN A 140 -8.74 16.37 5.81
N LEU A 141 -8.70 16.37 4.47
CA LEU A 141 -8.11 17.47 3.68
C LEU A 141 -8.74 18.84 3.98
N THR A 142 -10.00 18.88 4.41
CA THR A 142 -10.70 20.17 4.65
C THR A 142 -10.28 20.83 5.97
N TRP A 143 -10.09 20.02 7.01
CA TRP A 143 -9.60 20.45 8.32
C TRP A 143 -8.64 19.37 8.84
N PRO A 144 -7.35 19.47 8.52
CA PRO A 144 -6.38 18.43 8.86
C PRO A 144 -6.24 18.26 10.38
N ASP A 145 -6.35 17.02 10.84
CA ASP A 145 -6.05 16.62 12.23
C ASP A 145 -4.99 15.52 12.27
N ASP A 146 -3.92 15.76 13.02
CA ASP A 146 -2.78 14.84 13.16
C ASP A 146 -3.16 13.53 13.88
N ARG A 147 -4.21 13.54 14.73
CA ARG A 147 -4.67 12.33 15.43
C ARG A 147 -5.14 11.28 14.44
N LEU A 148 -5.89 11.68 13.42
CA LEU A 148 -6.31 10.76 12.37
C LEU A 148 -5.09 10.18 11.65
N GLN A 149 -4.10 11.00 11.32
CA GLN A 149 -2.89 10.54 10.64
C GLN A 149 -2.13 9.48 11.46
N GLN A 150 -2.01 9.68 12.78
CA GLN A 150 -1.40 8.69 13.66
C GLN A 150 -2.18 7.37 13.68
N MET A 151 -3.52 7.45 13.76
CA MET A 151 -4.39 6.27 13.75
C MET A 151 -4.32 5.51 12.41
N LEU A 152 -4.28 6.23 11.28
CA LEU A 152 -4.10 5.62 9.95
C LEU A 152 -2.73 4.95 9.82
N ASN A 153 -1.66 5.55 10.34
CA ASN A 153 -0.33 4.92 10.36
C ASN A 153 -0.34 3.60 11.15
N HIS A 154 -1.05 3.53 12.28
CA HIS A 154 -1.24 2.27 13.00
C HIS A 154 -2.01 1.24 12.19
N LEU A 155 -3.09 1.67 11.53
CA LEU A 155 -3.89 0.78 10.68
C LEU A 155 -3.09 0.28 9.47
N GLN A 156 -2.22 1.11 8.90
CA GLN A 156 -1.31 0.75 7.82
C GLN A 156 -0.39 -0.41 8.22
N VAL A 157 0.29 -0.28 9.35
CA VAL A 157 1.19 -1.33 9.86
C VAL A 157 0.42 -2.63 10.08
N GLU A 158 -0.79 -2.56 10.63
CA GLU A 158 -1.60 -3.76 10.84
C GLU A 158 -2.16 -4.37 9.56
N ALA A 159 -2.45 -3.56 8.54
CA ALA A 159 -2.85 -4.05 7.22
C ALA A 159 -1.70 -4.81 6.54
N ASP A 160 -0.46 -4.31 6.64
CA ASP A 160 0.73 -5.00 6.15
C ASP A 160 1.01 -6.30 6.93
N ASN A 161 0.94 -6.26 8.27
CA ASN A 161 1.06 -7.45 9.10
C ASN A 161 -0.01 -8.50 8.77
N LEU A 162 -1.25 -8.06 8.50
CA LEU A 162 -2.31 -8.95 8.07
C LEU A 162 -1.99 -9.58 6.71
N LEU A 163 -1.52 -8.80 5.74
CA LEU A 163 -1.14 -9.31 4.42
C LEU A 163 -0.07 -10.39 4.50
N ASN A 164 0.99 -10.16 5.28
CA ASN A 164 2.05 -11.14 5.49
C ASN A 164 1.52 -12.41 6.16
N ARG A 165 0.68 -12.29 7.19
CA ARG A 165 0.04 -13.46 7.82
C ARG A 165 -0.87 -14.23 6.86
N LEU A 166 -1.64 -13.53 6.03
CA LEU A 166 -2.49 -14.15 5.02
C LEU A 166 -1.66 -14.86 3.95
N ALA A 167 -0.55 -14.26 3.51
CA ALA A 167 0.39 -14.87 2.56
C ALA A 167 1.02 -16.14 3.16
N ASP A 168 1.44 -16.11 4.42
CA ASP A 168 2.05 -17.26 5.08
C ASP A 168 1.09 -18.44 5.32
N GLN A 169 -0.19 -18.13 5.56
CA GLN A 169 -1.24 -19.12 5.83
C GLN A 169 -2.04 -19.49 4.58
N ALA A 170 -1.70 -18.93 3.42
CA ALA A 170 -2.39 -19.17 2.17
C ALA A 170 -2.20 -20.63 1.72
N ASN A 171 -3.31 -21.26 1.33
CA ASN A 171 -3.29 -22.56 0.69
C ASN A 171 -3.69 -22.34 -0.77
N PHE A 172 -2.73 -21.94 -1.60
CA PHE A 172 -2.95 -21.74 -3.03
C PHE A 172 -3.29 -23.08 -3.70
N LYS A 173 -4.59 -23.33 -3.91
CA LYS A 173 -5.10 -24.64 -4.36
C LYS A 173 -4.95 -24.87 -5.87
N ASP A 174 -4.73 -23.81 -6.64
CA ASP A 174 -4.75 -23.85 -8.12
C ASP A 174 -3.36 -24.00 -8.78
N LEU A 175 -2.34 -24.52 -8.07
CA LEU A 175 -1.01 -24.74 -8.66
C LEU A 175 -0.71 -26.21 -8.99
N PRO A 176 -0.05 -26.49 -10.14
CA PRO A 176 0.28 -27.84 -10.57
C PRO A 176 1.02 -28.64 -9.48
N VAL A 177 0.51 -29.84 -9.21
CA VAL A 177 1.03 -30.78 -8.21
C VAL A 177 2.47 -31.17 -8.60
N GLY A 178 3.49 -30.76 -7.83
CA GLY A 178 4.83 -31.34 -7.98
C GLY A 178 6.05 -30.62 -7.42
N VAL A 179 6.00 -29.32 -7.06
CA VAL A 179 7.23 -28.58 -6.67
C VAL A 179 6.97 -27.71 -5.42
N LYS A 180 6.93 -28.33 -4.24
CA LYS A 180 6.35 -27.73 -3.02
C LYS A 180 7.24 -26.80 -2.19
N LYS A 181 8.49 -26.49 -2.57
CA LYS A 181 9.37 -25.67 -1.69
C LYS A 181 9.72 -24.27 -2.21
N ASN A 182 9.76 -24.06 -3.53
CA ASN A 182 10.07 -22.75 -4.14
C ASN A 182 8.88 -22.13 -4.89
N VAL A 183 7.84 -22.90 -5.21
CA VAL A 183 6.61 -22.37 -5.82
C VAL A 183 5.76 -21.61 -4.79
N ASP A 184 5.95 -21.90 -3.50
CA ASP A 184 5.22 -21.25 -2.40
C ASP A 184 5.66 -19.79 -2.23
N ASN A 185 6.96 -19.48 -2.24
CA ASN A 185 7.43 -18.12 -2.02
C ASN A 185 7.08 -17.17 -3.18
N LYS A 186 7.29 -17.61 -4.42
CA LYS A 186 6.92 -16.83 -5.61
C LYS A 186 5.44 -16.48 -5.63
N THR A 187 4.58 -17.43 -5.26
CA THR A 187 3.12 -17.23 -5.20
C THR A 187 2.75 -16.25 -4.08
N LYS A 188 3.41 -16.34 -2.91
CA LYS A 188 3.28 -15.35 -1.83
C LYS A 188 3.68 -13.95 -2.29
N LEU A 189 4.79 -13.81 -2.99
CA LEU A 189 5.24 -12.52 -3.53
C LEU A 189 4.24 -11.94 -4.52
N ILE A 190 3.70 -12.75 -5.44
CA ILE A 190 2.64 -12.32 -6.37
C ILE A 190 1.40 -11.83 -5.61
N PHE A 191 0.95 -12.58 -4.60
CA PHE A 191 -0.19 -12.18 -3.77
C PHE A 191 0.06 -10.83 -3.07
N LEU A 192 1.23 -10.65 -2.45
CA LEU A 192 1.60 -9.38 -1.80
C LEU A 192 1.63 -8.22 -2.81
N ILE A 193 2.30 -8.40 -3.95
CA ILE A 193 2.39 -7.39 -5.03
C ILE A 193 0.99 -6.98 -5.51
N ASN A 194 0.10 -7.95 -5.78
CA ASN A 194 -1.26 -7.67 -6.22
C ASN A 194 -2.07 -6.87 -5.18
N ASN A 195 -1.88 -7.15 -3.89
CA ASN A 195 -2.56 -6.42 -2.83
C ASN A 195 -2.00 -5.00 -2.63
N TYR A 196 -0.68 -4.82 -2.65
CA TYR A 196 -0.08 -3.49 -2.56
C TYR A 196 -0.45 -2.62 -3.79
N ASP A 197 -0.47 -3.20 -4.98
CA ASP A 197 -0.94 -2.52 -6.19
C ASP A 197 -2.41 -2.08 -6.08
N LEU A 198 -3.27 -2.93 -5.50
CA LEU A 198 -4.66 -2.56 -5.23
C LEU A 198 -4.76 -1.34 -4.29
N ILE A 199 -3.99 -1.35 -3.20
CA ILE A 199 -4.00 -0.25 -2.23
C ILE A 199 -3.59 1.05 -2.93
N LEU A 200 -2.46 1.05 -3.63
CA LEU A 200 -1.95 2.22 -4.34
C LEU A 200 -2.90 2.71 -5.44
N THR A 201 -3.51 1.78 -6.19
CA THR A 201 -4.51 2.11 -7.20
C THR A 201 -5.71 2.80 -6.57
N THR A 202 -6.21 2.28 -5.44
CA THR A 202 -7.34 2.87 -4.71
C THR A 202 -7.00 4.26 -4.17
N PHE A 203 -5.80 4.46 -3.61
CA PHE A 203 -5.36 5.77 -3.16
C PHE A 203 -5.27 6.79 -4.29
N SER A 204 -4.70 6.39 -5.43
CA SER A 204 -4.56 7.27 -6.60
C SER A 204 -5.89 7.65 -7.27
N GLN A 205 -6.95 6.83 -7.10
CA GLN A 205 -8.27 7.11 -7.65
C GLN A 205 -9.02 8.19 -6.85
N ASN A 206 -8.73 8.27 -5.56
CA ASN A 206 -9.51 9.06 -4.60
C ASN A 206 -8.76 10.29 -4.09
N SER A 207 -7.45 10.39 -4.33
CA SER A 207 -6.63 11.55 -3.96
C SER A 207 -5.54 11.79 -5.01
N THR A 208 -5.27 13.06 -5.30
CA THR A 208 -4.12 13.48 -6.12
C THR A 208 -2.85 13.69 -5.29
N GLU A 209 -2.98 13.78 -3.97
CA GLU A 209 -1.86 14.03 -3.07
C GLU A 209 -1.20 12.73 -2.62
N THR A 210 0.13 12.69 -2.71
CA THR A 210 0.93 11.56 -2.24
C THR A 210 1.02 11.60 -0.71
N THR A 211 0.42 10.62 -0.04
CA THR A 211 0.45 10.47 1.42
C THR A 211 1.67 9.68 1.89
N SER A 212 2.02 9.80 3.18
CA SER A 212 3.05 8.95 3.80
C SER A 212 2.73 7.46 3.68
N GLU A 213 1.44 7.12 3.80
CA GLU A 213 0.92 5.76 3.65
C GLU A 213 1.17 5.23 2.22
N SER A 214 0.89 6.05 1.20
CA SER A 214 1.15 5.72 -0.20
C SER A 214 2.65 5.48 -0.46
N LEU A 215 3.53 6.29 0.11
CA LEU A 215 4.98 6.11 -0.07
C LEU A 215 5.48 4.80 0.54
N ALA A 216 5.03 4.48 1.75
CA ALA A 216 5.43 3.25 2.42
C ALA A 216 4.92 1.99 1.67
N PHE A 217 3.69 1.98 1.14
CA PHE A 217 3.26 0.87 0.27
C PHE A 217 3.98 0.83 -1.07
N GLN A 218 4.40 1.98 -1.61
CA GLN A 218 5.22 2.01 -2.83
C GLN A 218 6.60 1.36 -2.59
N GLU A 219 7.22 1.61 -1.44
CA GLU A 219 8.47 0.98 -1.04
C GLU A 219 8.31 -0.55 -0.82
N LEU A 220 7.24 -0.96 -0.15
CA LEU A 220 6.90 -2.38 0.03
C LEU A 220 6.67 -3.08 -1.31
N LEU A 221 5.88 -2.47 -2.21
CA LEU A 221 5.63 -2.97 -3.56
C LEU A 221 6.94 -3.14 -4.35
N GLN A 222 7.81 -2.13 -4.31
CA GLN A 222 9.09 -2.19 -5.02
C GLN A 222 9.99 -3.29 -4.46
N THR A 223 10.05 -3.44 -3.13
CA THR A 223 10.84 -4.46 -2.44
C THR A 223 10.36 -5.86 -2.84
N LYS A 224 9.04 -6.12 -2.76
CA LYS A 224 8.48 -7.42 -3.15
C LYS A 224 8.58 -7.72 -4.63
N THR A 225 8.49 -6.68 -5.48
CA THR A 225 8.73 -6.83 -6.92
C THR A 225 10.17 -7.26 -7.20
N ASN A 226 11.15 -6.67 -6.51
CA ASN A 226 12.55 -7.06 -6.66
C ASN A 226 12.79 -8.49 -6.18
N GLU A 227 12.28 -8.88 -5.02
CA GLU A 227 12.34 -10.26 -4.50
C GLU A 227 11.72 -11.26 -5.51
N TYR A 228 10.56 -10.93 -6.07
CA TYR A 228 9.88 -11.77 -7.08
C TYR A 228 10.74 -11.94 -8.33
N VAL A 229 11.31 -10.84 -8.83
CA VAL A 229 12.16 -10.86 -10.02
C VAL A 229 13.40 -11.73 -9.80
N GLU A 230 14.03 -11.65 -8.62
CA GLU A 230 15.17 -12.50 -8.29
C GLU A 230 14.79 -13.98 -8.33
N GLU A 231 13.67 -14.37 -7.71
CA GLU A 231 13.20 -15.76 -7.75
C GLU A 231 12.81 -16.22 -9.16
N LEU A 232 12.17 -15.34 -9.93
CA LEU A 232 11.79 -15.60 -11.31
C LEU A 232 13.04 -15.87 -12.15
N LEU A 233 14.04 -14.99 -12.09
CA LEU A 233 15.29 -15.17 -12.82
C LEU A 233 16.07 -16.38 -12.34
N PHE A 234 16.06 -16.68 -11.04
CA PHE A 234 16.73 -17.86 -10.49
C PHE A 234 16.10 -19.17 -11.00
N THR A 235 14.79 -19.18 -11.25
CA THR A 235 14.08 -20.34 -11.82
C THR A 235 14.61 -20.70 -13.22
N PHE A 236 14.93 -19.70 -14.06
CA PHE A 236 15.38 -19.93 -15.44
C PHE A 236 16.91 -19.92 -15.60
N PHE A 237 17.62 -19.11 -14.81
CA PHE A 237 19.04 -18.82 -14.96
C PHE A 237 19.87 -19.11 -13.70
N GLY A 238 19.31 -19.81 -12.71
CA GLY A 238 19.95 -20.10 -11.42
C GLY A 238 21.40 -20.59 -11.52
N PRO A 239 21.75 -21.60 -12.34
CA PRO A 239 23.13 -22.05 -12.48
C PRO A 239 24.11 -20.97 -12.95
N LEU A 240 23.67 -20.08 -13.86
CA LEU A 240 24.48 -18.96 -14.35
C LEU A 240 24.64 -17.90 -13.25
N ILE A 241 23.56 -17.59 -12.53
CA ILE A 241 23.57 -16.60 -11.43
C ILE A 241 24.47 -17.07 -10.29
N SER A 242 24.32 -18.32 -9.84
CA SER A 242 25.16 -18.92 -8.79
C SER A 242 26.62 -18.96 -9.19
N PHE A 243 26.93 -19.42 -10.41
CA PHE A 243 28.30 -19.43 -10.93
C PHE A 243 28.92 -18.03 -10.94
N THR A 244 28.20 -17.04 -11.45
CA THR A 244 28.69 -15.66 -11.58
C THR A 244 28.99 -15.08 -10.20
N THR A 245 28.07 -15.25 -9.25
CA THR A 245 28.20 -14.73 -7.88
C THR A 245 29.33 -15.41 -7.11
N GLU A 246 29.50 -16.72 -7.26
CA GLU A 246 30.58 -17.48 -6.63
C GLU A 246 31.95 -17.10 -7.21
N CYS A 247 32.06 -17.03 -8.54
CA CYS A 247 33.31 -16.65 -9.19
C CYS A 247 33.71 -15.21 -8.90
N GLU A 248 32.77 -14.25 -8.83
CA GLU A 248 33.08 -12.88 -8.42
C GLU A 248 33.66 -12.81 -7.00
N LYS A 249 33.08 -13.56 -6.04
CA LYS A 249 33.61 -13.64 -4.67
C LYS A 249 35.03 -14.22 -4.65
N LEU A 250 35.27 -15.30 -5.40
CA LEU A 250 36.59 -15.93 -5.49
C LEU A 250 37.64 -15.03 -6.17
N ILE A 251 37.23 -14.24 -7.17
CA ILE A 251 38.09 -13.23 -7.82
C ILE A 251 38.44 -12.12 -6.83
N GLN A 252 37.47 -11.63 -6.04
CA GLN A 252 37.72 -10.62 -5.01
C GLN A 252 38.65 -11.11 -3.89
N GLN A 253 38.62 -12.41 -3.59
CA GLN A 253 39.47 -13.05 -2.58
C GLN A 253 40.81 -13.58 -3.13
N ASP A 254 41.10 -13.37 -4.42
CA ASP A 254 42.29 -13.89 -5.14
C ASP A 254 42.54 -15.40 -5.00
N HIS A 255 41.47 -16.19 -4.87
CA HIS A 255 41.54 -17.65 -4.72
C HIS A 255 41.63 -18.37 -6.08
N GLN A 256 42.80 -18.28 -6.73
CA GLN A 256 43.00 -18.75 -8.11
C GLN A 256 42.86 -20.27 -8.31
N GLU A 257 43.20 -21.09 -7.31
CA GLU A 257 43.06 -22.56 -7.42
C GLU A 257 41.59 -23.01 -7.41
N SER A 258 40.76 -22.37 -6.61
CA SER A 258 39.32 -22.63 -6.56
C SER A 258 38.65 -22.25 -7.88
N LEU A 259 39.04 -21.13 -8.49
CA LEU A 259 38.53 -20.70 -9.79
C LEU A 259 38.78 -21.74 -10.90
N LYS A 260 39.92 -22.43 -10.89
CA LYS A 260 40.21 -23.49 -11.87
C LYS A 260 39.23 -24.66 -11.81
N ARG A 261 38.65 -24.97 -10.63
CA ARG A 261 37.64 -26.03 -10.48
C ARG A 261 36.32 -25.71 -11.18
N HIS A 262 36.07 -24.44 -11.50
CA HIS A 262 34.88 -23.99 -12.20
C HIS A 262 35.02 -24.03 -13.73
N LEU A 263 36.22 -24.30 -14.27
CA LEU A 263 36.49 -24.36 -15.72
C LEU A 263 35.56 -25.33 -16.45
N GLU A 264 35.28 -26.50 -15.86
CA GLU A 264 34.43 -27.54 -16.47
C GLU A 264 32.97 -27.12 -16.60
N LYS A 265 32.51 -26.16 -15.78
CA LYS A 265 31.13 -25.66 -15.79
C LYS A 265 30.90 -24.63 -16.91
N ILE A 266 31.94 -23.94 -17.38
CA ILE A 266 31.84 -22.83 -18.34
C ILE A 266 31.25 -23.25 -19.70
N PRO A 267 31.71 -24.35 -20.34
CA PRO A 267 31.15 -24.79 -21.62
C PRO A 267 29.67 -25.15 -21.51
N ILE A 268 29.30 -25.84 -20.42
CA ILE A 268 27.92 -26.25 -20.16
C ILE A 268 27.03 -25.02 -19.99
N LEU A 269 27.44 -24.06 -19.16
CA LEU A 269 26.67 -22.83 -18.92
C LEU A 269 26.51 -21.98 -20.19
N THR A 270 27.59 -21.81 -20.95
CA THR A 270 27.58 -20.99 -22.17
C THR A 270 26.68 -21.60 -23.24
N LYS A 271 26.82 -22.91 -23.48
CA LYS A 271 26.00 -23.64 -24.45
C LYS A 271 24.53 -23.70 -24.02
N THR A 272 24.26 -23.95 -22.73
CA THR A 272 22.90 -23.99 -22.19
C THR A 272 22.23 -22.63 -22.36
N PHE A 273 22.91 -21.56 -21.91
CA PHE A 273 22.38 -20.20 -22.05
C PHE A 273 22.11 -19.87 -23.51
N ALA A 274 23.07 -20.09 -24.42
CA ALA A 274 22.92 -19.79 -25.85
C ALA A 274 21.71 -20.48 -26.50
N ASN A 275 21.38 -21.69 -26.04
CA ASN A 275 20.25 -22.46 -26.55
C ASN A 275 18.89 -22.11 -25.93
N THR A 276 18.86 -21.66 -24.67
CA THR A 276 17.58 -21.52 -23.93
C THR A 276 17.14 -20.08 -23.70
N TRP A 277 18.04 -19.10 -23.73
CA TRP A 277 17.76 -17.74 -23.24
C TRP A 277 16.54 -17.06 -23.90
N LYS A 278 16.34 -17.21 -25.21
CA LYS A 278 15.17 -16.63 -25.92
C LYS A 278 13.86 -17.23 -25.42
N ARG A 279 13.80 -18.56 -25.36
CA ARG A 279 12.64 -19.30 -24.87
C ARG A 279 12.36 -18.96 -23.41
N SER A 280 13.40 -18.83 -22.59
CA SER A 280 13.26 -18.42 -21.19
C SER A 280 12.69 -17.01 -21.06
N ILE A 281 13.11 -16.04 -21.89
CA ILE A 281 12.52 -14.69 -21.92
C ILE A 281 11.04 -14.73 -22.29
N GLU A 282 10.65 -15.53 -23.29
CA GLU A 282 9.24 -15.69 -23.67
C GLU A 282 8.40 -16.29 -22.53
N GLN A 283 8.93 -17.30 -21.83
CA GLN A 283 8.27 -17.90 -20.67
C GLN A 283 8.15 -16.93 -19.49
N ILE A 284 9.19 -16.14 -19.22
CA ILE A 284 9.18 -15.07 -18.21
C ILE A 284 8.10 -14.04 -18.54
N ASN A 285 7.98 -13.63 -19.81
CA ASN A 285 6.93 -12.70 -20.24
C ASN A 285 5.53 -13.29 -20.03
N GLN A 286 5.30 -14.55 -20.45
CA GLN A 286 4.03 -15.22 -20.22
C GLN A 286 3.69 -15.28 -18.73
N GLU A 287 4.65 -15.69 -17.89
CA GLU A 287 4.45 -15.80 -16.45
C GLU A 287 4.13 -14.44 -15.81
N ALA A 288 4.88 -13.39 -16.15
CA ALA A 288 4.65 -12.04 -15.64
C ALA A 288 3.28 -11.51 -16.06
N VAL A 289 2.84 -11.72 -17.30
CA VAL A 289 1.52 -11.26 -17.76
C VAL A 289 0.37 -11.99 -17.06
N THR A 290 0.53 -13.27 -16.74
CA THR A 290 -0.53 -14.06 -16.07
C THR A 290 -0.56 -13.93 -14.55
N SER A 291 0.55 -13.52 -13.92
CA SER A 291 0.68 -13.51 -12.46
C SER A 291 -0.02 -12.33 -11.80
N PHE A 292 -0.06 -11.17 -12.48
CA PHE A 292 -0.52 -9.93 -11.86
C PHE A 292 -1.92 -9.53 -12.32
N SER A 293 -2.68 -8.92 -11.41
CA SER A 293 -4.03 -8.40 -11.71
C SER A 293 -3.98 -7.17 -12.63
N SER A 294 -2.87 -6.44 -12.61
CA SER A 294 -2.63 -5.24 -13.41
C SER A 294 -1.58 -5.49 -14.49
N LEU A 295 -1.95 -5.24 -15.75
CA LEU A 295 -1.01 -5.28 -16.88
C LEU A 295 0.17 -4.32 -16.67
N LYS A 296 -0.07 -3.22 -15.95
CA LYS A 296 0.98 -2.26 -15.61
C LYS A 296 2.05 -2.91 -14.74
N GLN A 297 1.64 -3.62 -13.70
CA GLN A 297 2.56 -4.32 -12.81
C GLN A 297 3.28 -5.47 -13.49
N GLY A 298 2.58 -6.26 -14.32
CA GLY A 298 3.22 -7.33 -15.08
C GLY A 298 4.30 -6.82 -16.03
N SER A 299 4.04 -5.72 -16.73
CA SER A 299 5.06 -5.11 -17.60
C SER A 299 6.21 -4.50 -16.79
N ASN A 300 5.94 -3.86 -15.65
CA ASN A 300 6.99 -3.33 -14.77
C ASN A 300 7.91 -4.43 -14.24
N ALA A 301 7.35 -5.51 -13.67
CA ALA A 301 8.10 -6.66 -13.18
C ALA A 301 8.94 -7.30 -14.30
N LEU A 302 8.37 -7.43 -15.50
CA LEU A 302 9.10 -7.90 -16.67
C LEU A 302 10.28 -6.99 -17.02
N GLN A 303 10.10 -5.67 -17.06
CA GLN A 303 11.19 -4.75 -17.37
C GLN A 303 12.33 -4.81 -16.36
N ILE A 304 12.00 -4.93 -15.06
CA ILE A 304 12.99 -5.11 -14.00
C ILE A 304 13.73 -6.44 -14.21
N ALA A 305 13.02 -7.53 -14.49
CA ALA A 305 13.61 -8.84 -14.76
C ALA A 305 14.56 -8.84 -15.96
N LEU A 306 14.15 -8.26 -17.08
CA LEU A 306 14.99 -8.19 -18.27
C LEU A 306 16.21 -7.29 -18.06
N THR A 307 16.07 -6.20 -17.31
CA THR A 307 17.18 -5.32 -16.94
C THR A 307 18.18 -6.07 -16.05
N GLN A 308 17.71 -6.77 -15.02
CA GLN A 308 18.55 -7.58 -14.14
C GLN A 308 19.22 -8.74 -14.90
N LEU A 309 18.53 -9.40 -15.83
CA LEU A 309 19.11 -10.44 -16.68
C LEU A 309 20.32 -9.92 -17.47
N ILE A 310 20.20 -8.72 -18.07
CA ILE A 310 21.31 -8.09 -18.80
C ILE A 310 22.48 -7.82 -17.86
N GLN A 311 22.21 -7.36 -16.63
CA GLN A 311 23.25 -7.13 -15.62
C GLN A 311 23.95 -8.42 -15.21
N TYR A 312 23.21 -9.49 -14.91
CA TYR A 312 23.78 -10.81 -14.59
C TYR A 312 24.62 -11.35 -15.74
N TYR A 313 24.15 -11.23 -16.97
CA TYR A 313 24.89 -11.71 -18.12
C TYR A 313 26.14 -10.86 -18.41
N SER A 314 26.09 -9.55 -18.22
CA SER A 314 27.27 -8.68 -18.30
C SER A 314 28.32 -9.05 -17.26
N ARG A 315 27.89 -9.30 -16.02
CA ARG A 315 28.76 -9.79 -14.93
C ARG A 315 29.37 -11.14 -15.28
N PHE A 316 28.59 -12.07 -15.82
CA PHE A 316 29.09 -13.36 -16.29
C PHE A 316 30.18 -13.20 -17.37
N GLN A 317 29.97 -12.34 -18.37
CA GLN A 317 30.99 -12.06 -19.39
C GLN A 317 32.27 -11.44 -18.79
N LYS A 318 32.14 -10.53 -17.80
CA LYS A 318 33.29 -9.96 -17.08
C LYS A 318 34.07 -11.03 -16.32
N VAL A 319 33.38 -11.95 -15.64
CA VAL A 319 34.02 -13.10 -14.97
C VAL A 319 34.82 -13.92 -15.98
N LEU A 320 34.24 -14.24 -17.15
CA LEU A 320 34.91 -15.01 -18.19
C LEU A 320 36.07 -14.26 -18.87
N ALA A 321 36.14 -12.94 -18.75
CA ALA A 321 37.26 -12.14 -19.21
C ALA A 321 38.50 -12.25 -18.31
N CYS A 322 38.37 -12.83 -17.10
CA CYS A 322 39.48 -13.06 -16.17
C CYS A 322 40.61 -13.90 -16.82
N PRO A 323 41.90 -13.61 -16.53
CA PRO A 323 43.04 -14.31 -17.13
C PRO A 323 43.00 -15.84 -16.97
N ILE A 324 42.46 -16.33 -15.85
CA ILE A 324 42.33 -17.76 -15.53
C ILE A 324 41.40 -18.48 -16.52
N PHE A 325 40.35 -17.78 -16.97
CA PHE A 325 39.37 -18.29 -17.93
C PHE A 325 39.66 -17.86 -19.37
N ALA A 326 40.71 -17.05 -19.59
CA ALA A 326 40.96 -16.41 -20.87
C ALA A 326 41.21 -17.39 -22.01
N LYS A 327 41.75 -18.57 -21.71
CA LYS A 327 42.04 -19.64 -22.69
C LYS A 327 40.86 -20.60 -22.94
N CYS A 328 39.70 -20.39 -22.32
CA CYS A 328 38.56 -21.28 -22.47
C CYS A 328 37.90 -21.09 -23.86
N PRO A 329 37.86 -22.13 -24.72
CA PRO A 329 37.31 -22.01 -26.08
C PRO A 329 35.80 -21.73 -26.10
N ALA A 330 35.08 -22.08 -25.03
CA ALA A 330 33.65 -21.82 -24.89
C ALA A 330 33.29 -20.32 -24.90
N ARG A 331 34.28 -19.41 -24.75
CA ARG A 331 34.06 -17.96 -24.90
C ARG A 331 33.59 -17.57 -26.30
N ASN A 332 33.94 -18.35 -27.32
CA ASN A 332 33.52 -18.09 -28.70
C ASN A 332 32.02 -18.33 -28.92
N ASP A 333 31.39 -19.12 -28.04
CA ASP A 333 29.97 -19.44 -28.07
C ASP A 333 29.11 -18.45 -27.25
N LEU A 334 29.71 -17.38 -26.73
CA LEU A 334 28.99 -16.36 -25.97
C LEU A 334 28.04 -15.57 -26.87
N VAL A 335 26.78 -15.49 -26.45
CA VAL A 335 25.80 -14.61 -27.08
C VAL A 335 26.21 -13.16 -26.89
N SER A 336 26.15 -12.37 -27.96
CA SER A 336 26.40 -10.93 -27.86
C SER A 336 25.39 -10.24 -26.95
N ILE A 337 25.87 -9.42 -26.00
CA ILE A 337 25.00 -8.60 -25.14
C ILE A 337 24.06 -7.73 -25.98
N HIS A 338 24.55 -7.17 -27.09
CA HIS A 338 23.71 -6.37 -27.99
C HIS A 338 22.53 -7.16 -28.54
N HIS A 339 22.74 -8.44 -28.85
CA HIS A 339 21.69 -9.31 -29.35
C HIS A 339 20.61 -9.57 -28.28
N ILE A 340 21.01 -9.73 -27.03
CA ILE A 340 20.08 -9.84 -25.88
C ILE A 340 19.32 -8.54 -25.68
N ILE A 341 20.00 -7.38 -25.74
CA ILE A 341 19.37 -6.06 -25.60
C ILE A 341 18.31 -5.83 -26.69
N VAL A 342 18.62 -6.18 -27.95
CA VAL A 342 17.68 -6.02 -29.07
C VAL A 342 16.44 -6.88 -28.86
N GLU A 343 16.60 -8.11 -28.37
CA GLU A 343 15.47 -9.00 -28.07
C GLU A 343 14.64 -8.47 -26.90
N VAL A 344 15.28 -8.01 -25.82
CA VAL A 344 14.61 -7.41 -24.64
C VAL A 344 13.78 -6.19 -25.03
N LYS A 345 14.25 -5.37 -25.98
CA LYS A 345 13.51 -4.19 -26.47
C LYS A 345 12.17 -4.52 -27.12
N LYS A 346 11.94 -5.78 -27.55
CA LYS A 346 10.64 -6.21 -28.10
C LYS A 346 9.53 -6.30 -27.03
N PHE A 347 9.91 -6.43 -25.76
CA PHE A 347 9.00 -6.59 -24.63
C PHE A 347 8.70 -5.28 -23.91
N LYS A 348 8.98 -4.14 -24.56
CA LYS A 348 8.72 -2.81 -23.97
C LYS A 348 7.24 -2.65 -23.63
N PRO A 349 6.92 -1.89 -22.56
CA PRO A 349 5.54 -1.63 -22.19
C PRO A 349 4.80 -0.95 -23.34
N ILE A 350 3.64 -1.48 -23.71
CA ILE A 350 2.68 -0.81 -24.58
C ILE A 350 1.73 -0.09 -23.62
N TYR A 351 1.95 1.21 -23.38
CA TYR A 351 1.02 2.07 -22.67
C TYR A 351 0.54 3.18 -23.59
#